data_AF-A0A6A3D432-F1
#
_entry.id   AF-A0A6A3D432-F1
#
_cell.length_a   1.000
_cell.length_b   1.000
_cell.length_c   1.000
_cell.angle_alpha   90.00
_cell.angle_beta   90.00
_cell.angle_gamma   90.00
#
_symmetry.space_group_name_H-M   'P 1'
#
loop_
_entity.id
_entity.type
_entity.pdbx_description
1 polymer ?
#
loop_
_entity_poly.entity_id
_entity_poly.type
_entity_poly.pdbx_seq_one_letter_code
_entity_poly.pdbx_strand_id
1 'polypeptide(L)'
;MAVLPDLSLTAEVKIENLKVGMPTGLPPEEAVRQETRLRQIIWKRRKWLIGKGNALPPAALGVVCDIDVGGATPVAQRVRKIPPLFRRRPPT
;
A
#
# COMPACT_ATOMS: atom_id res chain seq x y z
N MET A 1 -24.25 9.95 4.64
CA MET A 1 -23.07 9.83 5.51
C MET A 1 -22.41 8.50 5.21
N ALA A 2 -21.15 8.49 4.76
CA ALA A 2 -20.39 7.27 4.53
C ALA A 2 -19.54 7.01 5.77
N VAL A 3 -19.83 5.93 6.49
CA VAL A 3 -19.07 5.50 7.66
C VAL A 3 -18.00 4.54 7.15
N LEU A 4 -16.73 4.90 7.34
CA LEU A 4 -15.61 3.99 7.05
C LEU A 4 -15.66 2.83 8.05
N PRO A 5 -15.39 1.58 7.62
CA PRO A 5 -15.25 0.48 8.56
C PRO A 5 -14.04 0.74 9.46
N ASP A 6 -14.20 0.49 10.76
CA ASP A 6 -13.09 0.48 11.72
C ASP A 6 -12.06 -0.56 11.27
N LEU A 7 -10.99 -0.09 10.65
CA LEU A 7 -9.82 -0.89 10.39
C LEU A 7 -9.16 -1.10 11.75
N SER A 8 -9.37 -2.27 12.34
CA SER A 8 -8.58 -2.72 13.48
C SER A 8 -7.11 -2.84 13.03
N LEU A 9 -6.36 -1.76 13.27
CA LEU A 9 -4.96 -1.59 12.84
C LEU A 9 -3.97 -2.50 13.58
N THR A 10 -4.45 -3.44 14.38
CA THR A 10 -3.63 -4.18 15.35
C THR A 10 -3.81 -5.68 15.20
N ALA A 11 -3.56 -6.22 14.01
CA ALA A 11 -3.09 -7.59 13.95
C ALA A 11 -1.67 -7.60 14.54
N GLU A 12 -1.45 -8.33 15.64
CA GLU A 12 -0.13 -8.52 16.23
C GLU A 12 0.75 -9.33 15.26
N VAL A 13 1.43 -8.64 14.35
CA VAL A 13 2.41 -9.27 13.45
C VAL A 13 3.69 -9.48 14.25
N LYS A 14 4.24 -10.70 14.31
CA LYS A 14 5.58 -11.03 14.85
C LYS A 14 6.62 -10.98 13.73
N ILE A 15 7.92 -10.81 14.07
CA ILE A 15 9.03 -10.79 13.09
C ILE A 15 9.07 -12.07 12.26
N GLU A 16 8.77 -13.21 12.88
CA GLU A 16 8.75 -14.55 12.26
C GLU A 16 7.69 -14.68 11.15
N ASN A 17 6.62 -13.87 11.21
CA ASN A 17 5.54 -13.89 10.23
C ASN A 17 5.93 -13.17 8.91
N LEU A 18 7.09 -12.51 8.86
CA LEU A 18 7.58 -11.82 7.67
C LEU A 18 8.08 -12.84 6.64
N LYS A 19 7.31 -13.02 5.55
CA LYS A 19 7.77 -13.75 4.37
C LYS A 19 8.85 -12.93 3.65
N VAL A 20 10.11 -13.33 3.82
CA VAL A 20 11.26 -12.78 3.11
C VAL A 20 11.80 -13.86 2.19
N GLY A 21 11.99 -13.55 0.91
CA GLY A 21 12.57 -14.51 -0.04
C GLY A 21 14.02 -14.80 0.31
N MET A 22 14.45 -16.05 0.13
CA MET A 22 15.84 -16.42 0.35
C MET A 22 16.71 -15.94 -0.81
N PRO A 23 17.88 -15.34 -0.52
CA PRO A 23 18.83 -14.95 -1.56
C PRO A 23 19.25 -16.17 -2.38
N THR A 24 19.15 -16.06 -3.70
CA THR A 24 19.61 -17.11 -4.63
C THR A 24 21.07 -16.85 -5.02
N GLY A 25 21.90 -17.89 -5.08
CA GLY A 25 23.30 -17.79 -5.51
C GLY A 25 24.31 -17.54 -4.38
N LEU A 26 23.89 -17.64 -3.11
CA LEU A 26 24.78 -17.58 -1.95
C LEU A 26 24.89 -18.95 -1.26
N PRO A 27 26.00 -19.22 -0.56
CA PRO A 27 26.09 -20.36 0.35
C PRO A 27 24.94 -20.36 1.37
N PRO A 28 24.46 -21.53 1.82
CA PRO A 28 23.28 -21.63 2.70
C PRO A 28 23.40 -20.79 3.98
N GLU A 29 24.58 -20.79 4.61
CA GLU A 29 24.91 -20.01 5.81
C GLU A 29 24.71 -18.50 5.60
N GLU A 30 25.18 -17.99 4.46
CA GLU A 30 25.10 -16.56 4.12
C GLU A 30 23.71 -16.16 3.67
N ALA A 31 22.99 -17.05 2.99
CA ALA A 31 21.59 -16.84 2.63
C ALA A 31 20.71 -16.67 3.89
N VAL A 32 20.89 -17.53 4.90
CA VAL A 32 20.17 -17.45 6.19
C VAL A 32 20.53 -16.18 6.97
N ARG A 33 21.82 -15.81 7.00
CA ARG A 33 22.28 -14.57 7.64
C ARG A 33 21.67 -13.33 6.98
N GLN A 34 21.62 -13.30 5.64
CA GLN A 34 21.02 -12.20 4.90
C GLN A 34 19.50 -12.14 5.09
N GLU A 35 18.81 -13.28 5.05
CA GLU A 35 17.37 -13.33 5.30
C GLU A 35 17.03 -12.80 6.70
N THR A 36 17.78 -13.22 7.73
CA THR A 36 17.60 -12.75 9.11
C THR A 36 17.81 -11.23 9.21
N ARG A 37 18.85 -10.70 8.56
CA ARG A 37 19.13 -9.26 8.49
C ARG A 37 17.98 -8.50 7.81
N LEU A 38 17.45 -9.04 6.71
CA LEU A 38 16.34 -8.44 5.99
C LEU A 38 15.06 -8.40 6.84
N ARG A 39 14.73 -9.50 7.55
CA ARG A 39 13.60 -9.54 8.50
C ARG A 39 13.73 -8.45 9.57
N GLN A 40 14.92 -8.25 10.13
CA GLN A 40 15.17 -7.20 11.13
C GLN A 40 14.98 -5.78 10.56
N ILE A 41 15.47 -5.52 9.35
CA ILE A 41 15.33 -4.20 8.70
C ILE A 41 13.87 -3.89 8.41
N ILE A 42 13.15 -4.86 7.85
CA ILE A 42 11.72 -4.77 7.55
C ILE A 42 10.93 -4.49 8.83
N TRP A 43 11.23 -5.24 9.90
CA TRP A 43 10.60 -5.00 11.20
C TRP A 43 10.86 -3.61 11.75
N LYS A 44 12.11 -3.12 11.70
CA LYS A 44 12.46 -1.76 12.16
C LYS A 44 11.74 -0.68 11.34
N ARG A 45 11.47 -0.94 10.06
CA ARG A 45 10.80 -0.03 9.13
C ARG A 45 9.30 -0.29 8.99
N ARG A 46 8.71 -1.20 9.79
CA ARG A 46 7.30 -1.61 9.66
C ARG A 46 6.30 -0.46 9.64
N LYS A 47 6.58 0.64 10.36
CA LYS A 47 5.73 1.84 10.40
C LYS A 47 5.58 2.56 9.04
N TRP A 48 6.50 2.32 8.12
CA TRP A 48 6.52 2.91 6.78
C TRP A 48 6.11 1.92 5.69
N LEU A 49 6.12 0.63 6.00
CA LEU A 49 5.75 -0.42 5.07
C LEU A 49 4.23 -0.54 5.09
N ILE A 50 3.60 0.06 4.09
CA ILE A 50 2.16 -0.03 3.86
C ILE A 50 1.81 -1.51 3.72
N GLY A 51 1.04 -2.04 4.68
CA GLY A 51 0.50 -3.39 4.62
C GLY A 51 -0.41 -3.56 3.39
N LYS A 52 -0.81 -4.79 3.06
CA LYS A 52 -1.61 -5.18 1.88
C LYS A 52 -2.88 -4.35 1.56
N GLY A 53 -3.29 -3.42 2.41
CA GLY A 53 -4.36 -2.48 2.11
C GLY A 53 -3.82 -1.28 1.34
N ASN A 54 -4.59 -0.80 0.35
CA ASN A 54 -4.40 0.50 -0.30
C ASN A 54 -4.69 1.66 0.68
N ALA A 55 -4.09 1.63 1.88
CA ALA A 55 -4.04 2.81 2.70
C ALA A 55 -3.15 3.79 1.95
N LEU A 56 -3.77 4.80 1.35
CA LEU A 56 -3.04 6.01 0.99
C LEU A 56 -2.21 6.37 2.22
N PRO A 57 -0.90 6.66 2.08
CA PRO A 57 -0.16 7.20 3.20
C PRO A 57 -1.00 8.35 3.77
N PRO A 58 -1.17 8.45 5.10
CA PRO A 58 -1.91 9.56 5.68
C PRO A 58 -1.41 10.83 5.00
N ALA A 59 -2.34 11.62 4.45
CA ALA A 59 -2.01 12.78 3.63
C ALA A 59 -0.85 13.51 4.30
N ALA A 60 0.29 13.60 3.59
CA ALA A 60 1.50 14.17 4.17
C ALA A 60 1.13 15.52 4.76
N LEU A 61 1.30 15.65 6.08
CA LEU A 61 0.80 16.77 6.89
C LEU A 61 0.96 18.10 6.12
N GLY A 62 -0.15 18.67 5.67
CA GLY A 62 -0.22 20.03 5.16
C GLY A 62 -0.01 20.27 3.65
N VAL A 63 0.19 19.25 2.80
CA VAL A 63 0.37 19.49 1.36
C VAL A 63 -0.82 18.96 0.56
N VAL A 64 -1.69 19.87 0.13
CA VAL A 64 -2.66 19.61 -0.94
C VAL A 64 -1.95 19.85 -2.26
N CYS A 65 -1.80 18.80 -3.08
CA CYS A 65 -1.32 18.95 -4.45
C CYS A 65 -2.46 19.54 -5.28
N ASP A 66 -2.50 20.86 -5.41
CA ASP A 66 -3.42 21.52 -6.33
C ASP A 66 -2.92 21.43 -7.77
N ILE A 67 -3.84 21.40 -8.73
CA ILE A 67 -3.53 21.49 -10.15
C ILE A 67 -3.89 22.91 -10.56
N ASP A 68 -2.88 23.78 -10.70
CA ASP A 68 -3.11 25.13 -11.22
C ASP A 68 -3.50 25.06 -12.70
N VAL A 69 -4.78 25.35 -12.97
CA VAL A 69 -5.34 25.43 -14.32
C VAL A 69 -5.32 26.86 -14.87
N GLY A 70 -4.86 27.84 -14.08
CA GLY A 70 -4.93 29.26 -14.39
C GLY A 70 -6.36 29.69 -14.72
N GLY A 71 -6.52 30.35 -15.88
CA GLY A 71 -7.82 30.79 -16.41
C GLY A 71 -8.45 29.82 -17.42
N ALA A 72 -7.98 28.58 -17.53
CA ALA A 72 -8.50 27.63 -18.50
C ALA A 72 -9.96 27.29 -18.22
N THR A 73 -10.77 27.20 -19.28
CA THR A 73 -12.17 26.79 -19.16
C THR A 73 -12.26 25.29 -18.85
N PRO A 74 -13.03 24.87 -17.84
CA PRO A 74 -13.19 23.46 -17.51
C PRO A 74 -13.77 22.66 -18.69
N VAL A 75 -13.21 21.49 -18.95
CA VAL A 75 -13.71 20.60 -20.01
C VAL A 75 -14.87 19.77 -19.45
N ALA A 76 -16.08 20.02 -19.97
CA ALA A 76 -17.25 19.22 -19.63
C ALA A 76 -17.24 17.88 -20.38
N GLN A 77 -16.72 16.82 -19.76
CA GLN A 77 -16.71 15.48 -20.36
C GLN A 77 -17.99 14.70 -20.04
N ARG A 78 -18.66 14.17 -21.07
CA ARG A 78 -19.80 13.25 -20.89
C ARG A 78 -19.32 11.87 -20.44
N VAL A 79 -19.90 11.38 -19.34
CA VAL A 79 -19.60 10.04 -18.83
C VAL A 79 -20.25 8.97 -19.73
N ARG A 80 -19.50 7.92 -20.07
CA ARG A 80 -20.04 6.75 -20.79
C ARG A 80 -20.79 5.84 -19.81
N LYS A 81 -21.93 5.27 -20.24
CA LYS A 81 -22.68 4.30 -19.42
C LYS A 81 -21.81 3.05 -19.21
N ILE A 82 -21.47 2.76 -17.96
CA ILE A 82 -20.72 1.55 -17.58
C ILE A 82 -21.73 0.41 -17.30
N PRO A 83 -21.60 -0.76 -17.97
CA PRO A 83 -22.43 -1.93 -17.70
C PRO A 83 -22.34 -2.36 -16.23
N PRO A 84 -23.42 -2.88 -15.61
CA PRO A 84 -23.41 -3.29 -14.20
C PRO A 84 -22.26 -4.23 -13.82
N LEU A 85 -21.85 -5.11 -14.73
CA LEU A 85 -20.72 -6.04 -14.58
C LEU A 85 -19.41 -5.34 -14.21
N PHE A 86 -19.18 -4.13 -14.71
CA PHE A 86 -17.95 -3.36 -14.51
C PHE A 86 -18.07 -2.27 -13.45
N ARG A 87 -19.24 -2.14 -12.81
CA ARG A 87 -19.45 -1.13 -11.76
C ARG A 87 -18.80 -1.53 -10.44
N ARG A 88 -18.59 -2.82 -10.22
CA ARG A 88 -17.93 -3.35 -9.04
C ARG A 88 -16.58 -3.90 -9.44
N ARG A 89 -15.57 -3.62 -8.62
CA ARG A 89 -14.28 -4.29 -8.72
C ARG A 89 -14.54 -5.79 -8.47
N PRO A 90 -14.10 -6.69 -9.37
CA PRO A 90 -14.24 -8.12 -9.13
C PRO A 90 -13.46 -8.51 -7.85
N PRO A 91 -13.97 -9.46 -7.06
CA PRO A 91 -13.24 -9.97 -5.91
C PRO A 91 -11.91 -10.58 -6.40
N THR A 92 -10.81 -10.14 -5.78
CA THR A 92 -9.45 -10.63 -6.01
C THR A 92 -9.20 -11.92 -5.24
#